data_AF-A0A382VZ86-F1
#
_entry.id   AF-A0A382VZ86-F1
#
_cell.length_a   1.000
_cell.length_b   1.000
_cell.length_c   1.000
_cell.angle_alpha   90.00
_cell.angle_beta   90.00
_cell.angle_gamma   90.00
#
_symmetry.space_group_name_H-M   'P 1'
#
loop_
_entity.id
_entity.type
_entity.pdbx_description
1 polymer ?
#
loop_
_entity_poly.entity_id
_entity_poly.type
_entity_poly.pdbx_seq_one_letter_code
_entity_poly.pdbx_strand_id
1 'polypeptide(L)'
;ALNWINDKLAKLQIGKMSSTWGNILIRKDGYTHALLQGHWGEILFNAFKYANHTKKDFLTINFDEHVDKEYTWLQMVWENPCKKIDKNHSGEGLEGITEDLMQLNKTEDEKFSLYSNNKKNNFQVNLFYRSDMLTSPKEDLELVENYFD
;
A
#
# COMPACT_ATOMS: atom_id res chain seq x y z
N ALA A 1 -1.37 17.15 -6.34
CA ALA A 1 -0.22 16.21 -6.30
C ALA A 1 -0.20 15.27 -7.51
N LEU A 2 -1.25 14.48 -7.76
CA LEU A 2 -1.28 13.47 -8.85
C LEU A 2 -0.98 14.03 -10.26
N ASN A 3 -1.56 15.18 -10.63
CA ASN A 3 -1.26 15.80 -11.93
C ASN A 3 0.23 16.14 -12.06
N TRP A 4 0.82 16.73 -11.02
CA TRP A 4 2.25 17.04 -11.00
C TRP A 4 3.12 15.78 -11.14
N ILE A 5 2.76 14.70 -10.44
CA ILE A 5 3.47 13.40 -10.55
C ILE A 5 3.39 12.88 -11.99
N ASN A 6 2.19 12.87 -12.58
CA ASN A 6 1.98 12.41 -13.95
C ASN A 6 2.71 13.29 -14.98
N ASP A 7 2.82 14.58 -14.74
CA ASP A 7 3.44 15.55 -15.64
C ASP A 7 4.97 15.59 -15.53
N LYS A 8 5.53 15.31 -14.35
CA LYS A 8 6.97 15.48 -14.05
C LYS A 8 7.76 14.19 -13.92
N LEU A 9 7.10 13.10 -13.57
CA LEU A 9 7.74 11.79 -13.38
C LEU A 9 7.36 10.89 -14.57
N ALA A 10 6.47 9.94 -14.32
CA ALA A 10 5.79 9.14 -15.33
C ALA A 10 4.41 8.76 -14.79
N LYS A 11 3.54 8.24 -15.66
CA LYS A 11 2.13 8.09 -15.34
C LYS A 11 1.93 7.07 -14.20
N LEU A 12 1.23 7.48 -13.16
CA LEU A 12 0.70 6.60 -12.11
C LEU A 12 -0.64 6.04 -12.57
N GLN A 13 -0.84 4.73 -12.38
CA GLN A 13 -2.11 4.06 -12.62
C GLN A 13 -2.68 3.60 -11.28
N ILE A 14 -3.92 3.96 -11.00
CA ILE A 14 -4.62 3.56 -9.78
C ILE A 14 -5.80 2.68 -10.21
N GLY A 15 -5.80 1.44 -9.74
CA GLY A 15 -6.85 0.47 -9.95
C GLY A 15 -8.14 0.86 -9.25
N LYS A 16 -9.24 0.24 -9.66
CA LYS A 16 -10.55 0.50 -9.06
C LYS A 16 -10.58 -0.07 -7.64
N MET A 17 -10.95 0.76 -6.67
CA MET A 17 -11.23 0.31 -5.31
C MET A 17 -12.58 -0.42 -5.27
N SER A 18 -12.63 -1.49 -4.49
CA SER A 18 -13.84 -2.16 -4.05
C SER A 18 -14.62 -1.31 -3.04
N SER A 19 -15.83 -1.76 -2.69
CA SER A 19 -16.67 -1.06 -1.73
C SER A 19 -16.07 -1.01 -0.32
N THR A 20 -15.35 -2.05 0.11
CA THR A 20 -14.74 -2.04 1.45
C THR A 20 -13.59 -1.05 1.49
N TRP A 21 -12.69 -1.08 0.49
CA TRP A 21 -11.62 -0.09 0.33
C TRP A 21 -12.15 1.35 0.27
N GLY A 22 -13.23 1.59 -0.47
CA GLY A 22 -13.83 2.93 -0.60
C GLY A 22 -14.50 3.47 0.68
N ASN A 23 -14.73 2.62 1.68
CA ASN A 23 -15.36 3.00 2.95
C ASN A 23 -14.35 3.14 4.10
N ILE A 24 -13.06 2.91 3.87
CA ILE A 24 -12.04 3.11 4.91
C ILE A 24 -11.86 4.60 5.15
N LEU A 25 -11.91 5.01 6.41
CA LEU A 25 -11.64 6.39 6.81
C LEU A 25 -10.36 6.45 7.64
N ILE A 26 -9.53 7.45 7.34
CA ILE A 26 -8.30 7.75 8.07
C ILE A 26 -8.44 9.16 8.63
N ARG A 27 -8.34 9.31 9.95
CA ARG A 27 -8.33 10.62 10.60
C ARG A 27 -7.11 11.42 10.13
N LYS A 28 -7.34 12.60 9.56
CA LYS A 28 -6.27 13.54 9.21
C LYS A 28 -5.42 13.85 10.44
N ASP A 29 -4.11 13.87 10.24
CA ASP A 29 -3.10 14.12 11.28
C ASP A 29 -3.16 13.14 12.49
N GLY A 30 -3.87 12.01 12.35
CA GLY A 30 -3.89 10.93 13.32
C GLY A 30 -2.70 9.98 13.19
N TYR A 31 -2.49 9.12 14.19
CA TYR A 31 -1.41 8.11 14.16
C TYR A 31 -1.52 7.17 12.97
N THR A 32 -2.73 6.76 12.59
CA THR A 32 -2.97 5.93 11.39
C THR A 32 -2.54 6.66 10.11
N HIS A 33 -2.82 7.96 10.00
CA HIS A 33 -2.39 8.76 8.85
C HIS A 33 -0.85 8.82 8.78
N ALA A 34 -0.19 9.10 9.90
CA ALA A 34 1.27 9.16 9.95
C ALA A 34 1.93 7.81 9.62
N LEU A 35 1.39 6.71 10.15
CA LEU A 35 1.87 5.34 9.88
C LEU A 35 1.76 5.02 8.39
N LEU A 36 0.57 5.20 7.80
CA LEU A 36 0.35 4.91 6.39
C LEU A 36 1.18 5.83 5.48
N GLN A 37 1.34 7.10 5.85
CA GLN A 37 2.23 8.02 5.12
C GLN A 37 3.68 7.54 5.17
N GLY A 38 4.15 7.00 6.31
CA GLY A 38 5.48 6.39 6.43
C GLY A 38 5.64 5.17 5.53
N HIS A 39 4.71 4.22 5.61
CA HIS A 39 4.71 2.99 4.79
C HIS A 39 4.69 3.32 3.30
N TRP A 40 3.73 4.15 2.87
CA TRP A 40 3.55 4.48 1.45
C TRP A 40 4.67 5.36 0.92
N GLY A 41 5.25 6.23 1.75
CA GLY A 41 6.42 7.02 1.40
C GLY A 41 7.61 6.14 1.05
N GLU A 42 7.96 5.20 1.93
CA GLU A 42 9.06 4.25 1.72
C GLU A 42 8.87 3.43 0.43
N ILE A 43 7.66 2.89 0.21
CA ILE A 43 7.37 2.10 -1.00
C ILE A 43 7.42 2.97 -2.25
N LEU A 44 6.87 4.18 -2.21
CA LEU A 44 6.89 5.10 -3.34
C LEU A 44 8.33 5.49 -3.72
N PHE A 45 9.19 5.79 -2.74
CA PHE A 45 10.59 6.11 -3.00
C PHE A 45 11.37 4.92 -3.55
N ASN A 46 11.12 3.71 -3.04
CA ASN A 46 11.72 2.50 -3.59
C ASN A 46 11.25 2.24 -5.02
N ALA A 47 9.94 2.37 -5.30
CA ALA A 47 9.41 2.27 -6.65
C ALA A 47 10.08 3.29 -7.58
N PHE A 48 10.28 4.53 -7.12
CA PHE A 48 10.95 5.59 -7.86
C PHE A 48 12.42 5.31 -8.13
N LYS A 49 13.18 4.94 -7.10
CA LYS A 49 14.63 4.67 -7.17
C LYS A 49 14.98 3.53 -8.12
N TYR A 50 14.13 2.49 -8.16
CA TYR A 50 14.41 1.27 -8.93
C TYR A 50 13.56 1.14 -10.21
N ALA A 51 12.76 2.16 -10.54
CA ALA A 51 11.93 2.15 -11.74
C ALA A 51 12.75 2.15 -13.02
N ASN A 52 12.22 1.47 -14.03
CA ASN A 52 12.66 1.59 -15.40
C ASN A 52 12.02 2.83 -16.03
N HIS A 53 12.66 3.98 -15.87
CA HIS A 53 12.20 5.27 -16.39
C HIS A 53 12.09 5.36 -17.93
N THR A 54 12.44 4.31 -18.68
CA THR A 54 12.14 4.26 -20.13
C THR A 54 10.71 3.82 -20.42
N LYS A 55 9.98 3.34 -19.41
CA LYS A 55 8.56 2.97 -19.51
C LYS A 55 7.67 4.20 -19.29
N LYS A 56 6.54 4.22 -19.99
CA LYS A 56 5.54 5.30 -19.91
C LYS A 56 4.82 5.31 -18.56
N ASP A 57 4.46 4.13 -18.06
CA ASP A 57 3.85 3.95 -16.76
C ASP A 57 4.95 3.67 -15.73
N PHE A 58 4.91 4.42 -14.63
CA PHE A 58 5.91 4.38 -13.57
C PHE A 58 5.54 3.37 -12.48
N LEU A 59 4.28 3.41 -12.06
CA LEU A 59 3.77 2.66 -10.93
C LEU A 59 2.29 2.38 -11.17
N THR A 60 1.88 1.16 -10.87
CA THR A 60 0.49 0.74 -10.81
C THR A 60 0.17 0.36 -9.37
N ILE A 61 -0.93 0.88 -8.84
CA ILE A 61 -1.43 0.53 -7.51
C ILE A 61 -2.80 -0.10 -7.69
N ASN A 62 -2.94 -1.38 -7.33
CA ASN A 62 -4.22 -2.09 -7.35
C ASN A 62 -4.70 -2.39 -5.93
N PHE A 63 -6.00 -2.55 -5.81
CA PHE A 63 -6.68 -2.83 -4.56
C PHE A 63 -7.47 -4.11 -4.73
N ASP A 64 -7.12 -5.12 -3.93
CA ASP A 64 -7.78 -6.41 -3.93
C ASP A 64 -8.36 -6.69 -2.53
N GLU A 65 -9.31 -7.61 -2.49
CA GLU A 65 -9.87 -8.14 -1.26
C GLU A 65 -9.86 -9.65 -1.34
N HIS A 66 -9.54 -10.30 -0.23
CA HIS A 66 -9.75 -11.73 -0.11
C HIS A 66 -10.22 -12.09 1.29
N VAL A 67 -11.04 -13.14 1.36
CA VAL A 67 -11.54 -13.69 2.61
C VAL A 67 -10.70 -14.91 2.93
N ASP A 68 -10.04 -14.91 4.08
CA ASP A 68 -9.37 -16.09 4.62
C ASP A 68 -9.83 -16.30 6.07
N LYS A 69 -10.32 -17.51 6.34
CA LYS A 69 -10.94 -17.88 7.62
C LYS A 69 -12.06 -16.91 8.00
N GLU A 70 -11.89 -16.17 9.08
CA GLU A 70 -12.89 -15.27 9.67
C GLU A 70 -12.68 -13.80 9.30
N TYR A 71 -11.60 -13.48 8.57
CA TYR A 71 -11.21 -12.11 8.29
C TYR A 71 -11.31 -11.78 6.81
N THR A 72 -11.75 -10.56 6.52
CA THR A 72 -11.56 -9.93 5.22
C THR A 72 -10.24 -9.18 5.25
N TRP A 73 -9.38 -9.49 4.29
CA TRP A 73 -8.05 -8.92 4.13
C TRP A 73 -8.05 -7.97 2.95
N LEU A 74 -7.62 -6.75 3.23
CA LEU A 74 -7.55 -5.65 2.28
C LEU A 74 -6.12 -5.59 1.76
N GLN A 75 -5.95 -5.91 0.48
CA GLN A 75 -4.65 -5.97 -0.17
C GLN A 75 -4.41 -4.73 -1.03
N MET A 76 -3.26 -4.09 -0.86
CA MET A 76 -2.71 -3.14 -1.82
C MET A 76 -1.55 -3.79 -2.57
N VAL A 77 -1.58 -3.70 -3.89
CA VAL A 77 -0.55 -4.23 -4.79
C VAL A 77 0.12 -3.08 -5.50
N TRP A 78 1.40 -2.85 -5.21
CA TRP A 78 2.22 -1.81 -5.82
C TRP A 78 3.17 -2.45 -6.82
N GLU A 79 3.08 -2.07 -8.08
CA GLU A 79 3.87 -2.64 -9.17
C GLU A 79 4.59 -1.56 -9.95
N ASN A 80 5.92 -1.61 -9.98
CA ASN A 80 6.72 -0.73 -10.83
C ASN A 80 7.55 -1.56 -11.82
N PRO A 81 7.60 -1.17 -13.11
CA PRO A 81 8.55 -1.75 -14.05
C PRO A 81 9.96 -1.47 -13.57
N CYS A 82 10.82 -2.47 -13.54
CA CYS A 82 12.21 -2.35 -13.13
C CYS A 82 13.12 -2.97 -14.21
N LYS A 83 14.34 -2.44 -14.37
CA LYS A 83 15.36 -3.19 -15.12
C LYS A 83 15.73 -4.42 -14.27
N LYS A 84 16.05 -5.56 -14.89
CA LYS A 84 16.42 -6.81 -14.18
C LYS A 84 17.21 -6.48 -12.90
N ILE A 85 16.59 -6.72 -11.75
CA ILE A 85 17.15 -6.33 -10.46
C ILE A 85 18.21 -7.36 -10.07
N ASP A 86 19.39 -6.87 -9.73
CA ASP A 86 20.41 -7.61 -8.99
C ASP A 86 19.81 -8.03 -7.65
N LYS A 87 19.71 -9.34 -7.38
CA LYS A 87 18.88 -9.96 -6.33
C LYS A 87 19.18 -9.54 -4.87
N ASN A 88 20.08 -8.60 -4.64
CA ASN A 88 20.76 -8.39 -3.36
C ASN A 88 20.32 -7.15 -2.57
N HIS A 89 19.12 -6.61 -2.79
CA HIS A 89 18.66 -5.45 -2.02
C HIS A 89 17.30 -5.75 -1.37
N SER A 90 17.30 -6.60 -0.35
CA SER A 90 16.26 -6.58 0.69
C SER A 90 16.51 -5.31 1.51
N GLY A 91 15.66 -4.31 1.32
CA GLY A 91 15.80 -3.03 2.02
C GLY A 91 15.21 -3.12 3.42
N GLU A 92 16.00 -2.73 4.42
CA GLU A 92 15.59 -2.61 5.84
C GLU A 92 14.24 -1.88 6.00
N GLY A 93 13.92 -0.94 5.10
CA GLY A 93 12.64 -0.23 5.09
C GLY A 93 11.41 -1.12 4.84
N LEU A 94 11.51 -2.14 3.98
CA LEU A 94 10.40 -3.09 3.77
C LEU A 94 10.27 -4.04 4.96
N GLU A 95 11.37 -4.43 5.60
CA GLU A 95 11.37 -5.28 6.79
C GLU A 95 10.64 -4.60 7.95
N GLY A 96 10.89 -3.32 8.20
CA GLY A 96 10.15 -2.55 9.22
C GLY A 96 8.64 -2.50 8.96
N ILE A 97 8.22 -2.32 7.70
CA ILE A 97 6.78 -2.33 7.34
C ILE A 97 6.19 -3.73 7.54
N THR A 98 6.92 -4.79 7.23
CA THR A 98 6.49 -6.18 7.48
C THR A 98 6.21 -6.39 8.96
N GLU A 99 7.13 -6.00 9.84
CA GLU A 99 6.99 -6.13 11.30
C GLU A 99 5.79 -5.33 11.83
N ASP A 100 5.62 -4.09 11.37
CA ASP A 100 4.47 -3.25 11.72
C ASP A 100 3.14 -3.92 11.34
N LEU A 101 3.04 -4.45 10.11
CA LEU A 101 1.81 -5.09 9.64
C LEU A 101 1.51 -6.40 10.35
N MET A 102 2.52 -7.20 10.70
CA MET A 102 2.33 -8.42 11.50
C MET A 102 1.72 -8.08 12.87
N GLN A 103 2.24 -7.04 13.53
CA GLN A 103 1.72 -6.55 14.81
C GLN A 103 0.29 -6.00 14.67
N LEU A 104 0.05 -5.16 13.65
CA LEU A 104 -1.27 -4.59 13.38
C LEU A 104 -2.31 -5.67 13.08
N ASN A 105 -1.97 -6.65 12.26
CA ASN A 105 -2.87 -7.71 11.83
C ASN A 105 -3.01 -8.84 12.87
N LYS A 106 -2.20 -8.80 13.94
CA LYS A 106 -2.13 -9.83 15.00
C LYS A 106 -1.91 -11.23 14.42
N THR A 107 -0.95 -11.34 13.51
CA THR A 107 -0.62 -12.58 12.80
C THR A 107 0.89 -12.74 12.64
N GLU A 108 1.37 -13.97 12.74
CA GLU A 108 2.76 -14.34 12.43
C GLU A 108 2.93 -14.85 10.99
N ASP A 109 1.83 -14.99 10.24
CA ASP A 109 1.87 -15.44 8.85
C ASP A 109 2.22 -14.27 7.93
N GLU A 110 3.45 -14.30 7.40
CA GLU A 110 4.01 -13.31 6.48
C GLU A 110 3.16 -13.08 5.21
N LYS A 111 2.31 -14.04 4.84
CA LYS A 111 1.40 -13.85 3.69
C LYS A 111 0.37 -12.76 3.93
N PHE A 112 0.09 -12.45 5.18
CA PHE A 112 -0.86 -11.44 5.61
C PHE A 112 -0.17 -10.20 6.21
N SER A 113 1.10 -9.94 5.88
CA SER A 113 1.82 -8.71 6.24
C SER A 113 2.26 -7.93 5.00
N LEU A 114 3.56 -7.79 4.76
CA LEU A 114 4.13 -7.29 3.53
C LEU A 114 5.04 -8.35 2.93
N TYR A 115 4.88 -8.58 1.62
CA TYR A 115 5.86 -9.35 0.86
C TYR A 115 6.09 -8.73 -0.51
N SER A 116 7.31 -8.94 -1.03
CA SER A 116 7.67 -8.50 -2.37
C SER A 116 7.99 -9.68 -3.29
N ASN A 117 7.79 -9.49 -4.58
CA ASN A 117 8.23 -10.46 -5.58
C ASN A 117 8.71 -9.76 -6.85
N ASN A 118 9.54 -10.47 -7.60
CA ASN A 118 10.04 -10.04 -8.90
C ASN A 118 9.43 -10.92 -9.98
N LYS A 119 8.59 -10.35 -10.84
CA LYS A 119 7.94 -11.06 -11.95
C LYS A 119 8.20 -10.33 -13.26
N LYS A 120 8.89 -10.98 -14.21
CA LYS A 120 9.00 -10.54 -15.61
C LYS A 120 9.37 -9.04 -15.80
N ASN A 121 10.41 -8.57 -15.09
CA ASN A 121 10.86 -7.15 -15.08
C ASN A 121 9.90 -6.16 -14.41
N ASN A 122 9.02 -6.65 -13.53
CA ASN A 122 8.27 -5.83 -12.59
C ASN A 122 8.66 -6.25 -11.17
N PHE A 123 8.85 -5.25 -10.32
CA PHE A 123 8.91 -5.43 -8.88
C PHE A 123 7.50 -5.17 -8.35
N GLN A 124 7.03 -6.08 -7.49
CA GLN A 124 5.71 -6.03 -6.89
C GLN A 124 5.87 -6.07 -5.37
N VAL A 125 5.19 -5.16 -4.67
CA VAL A 125 5.02 -5.16 -3.22
C VAL A 125 3.54 -5.36 -2.92
N ASN A 126 3.24 -6.30 -2.03
CA ASN A 126 1.89 -6.60 -1.57
C ASN A 126 1.81 -6.25 -0.09
N LEU A 127 0.84 -5.42 0.28
CA LEU A 127 0.55 -5.05 1.66
C LEU A 127 -0.84 -5.56 2.02
N PHE A 128 -0.96 -6.12 3.22
CA PHE A 128 -2.23 -6.63 3.73
C PHE A 128 -2.61 -5.90 5.01
N TYR A 129 -3.87 -5.49 5.07
CA TYR A 129 -4.50 -4.95 6.27
C TYR A 129 -5.71 -5.81 6.59
N ARG A 130 -5.85 -6.20 7.85
CA ARG A 130 -7.08 -6.83 8.32
C ARG A 130 -8.17 -5.75 8.39
N SER A 131 -9.28 -5.98 7.71
CA SER A 131 -10.33 -4.94 7.53
C SER A 131 -10.89 -4.37 8.83
N ASP A 132 -11.03 -5.20 9.87
CA ASP A 132 -11.51 -4.83 11.22
C ASP A 132 -10.52 -3.98 12.03
N MET A 133 -9.26 -3.90 11.59
CA MET A 133 -8.24 -3.04 12.22
C MET A 133 -8.21 -1.64 11.59
N LEU A 134 -9.00 -1.40 10.54
CA LEU A 134 -9.14 -0.10 9.89
C LEU A 134 -10.54 0.46 10.15
N THR A 135 -10.64 1.75 10.48
CA THR A 135 -11.92 2.34 10.87
C THR A 135 -12.89 2.42 9.69
N SER A 136 -14.12 1.95 9.90
CA SER A 136 -15.24 2.08 8.98
C SER A 136 -16.32 2.98 9.61
N PRO A 137 -16.96 3.90 8.85
CA PRO A 137 -17.90 4.90 9.38
C PRO A 137 -19.14 4.34 10.08
N LYS A 138 -19.41 3.04 9.97
CA LYS A 138 -20.51 2.41 10.71
C LYS A 138 -20.25 2.30 12.21
N GLU A 139 -19.00 2.41 12.66
CA GLU A 139 -18.61 2.15 14.05
C GLU A 139 -18.25 3.42 14.83
N ASP A 140 -18.01 4.56 14.16
CA ASP A 140 -17.61 5.80 14.84
C ASP A 140 -18.19 7.05 14.16
N LEU A 141 -19.34 7.51 14.67
CA LEU A 141 -20.05 8.68 14.15
C LEU A 141 -19.30 10.00 14.43
N GLU A 142 -18.49 10.07 15.49
CA GLU A 142 -17.69 11.27 15.83
C GLU A 142 -16.57 11.51 14.81
N LEU A 143 -16.02 10.44 14.22
CA LEU A 143 -15.03 10.53 13.15
C LEU A 143 -15.63 11.08 11.84
N VAL A 144 -16.90 10.78 11.56
CA VAL A 144 -17.61 11.29 10.37
C VAL A 144 -17.89 12.79 10.50
N GLU A 145 -18.29 13.24 11.69
CA GLU A 145 -18.59 14.65 11.95
C GLU A 145 -17.34 15.54 11.89
N ASN A 146 -16.19 15.06 12.34
CA ASN A 146 -14.93 15.82 12.34
C ASN A 146 -14.03 15.54 11.11
N TYR A 147 -14.51 14.83 10.09
CA TYR A 147 -13.67 14.41 8.96
C TYR A 147 -13.31 15.56 8.00
N PHE A 148 -14.15 16.59 7.94
CA PHE A 148 -14.06 17.69 6.96
C PHE A 148 -13.62 19.04 7.54
N ASP A 149 -13.44 19.12 8.86
CA ASP A 149 -12.93 20.30 9.57
C ASP A 149 -11.40 20.25 9.74
#